data_AF-A0A100YXA5-F1
#
_entry.id   AF-A0A100YXA5-F1
#
_cell.length_a   1.000
_cell.length_b   1.000
_cell.length_c   1.000
_cell.angle_alpha   90.00
_cell.angle_beta   90.00
_cell.angle_gamma   90.00
#
_symmetry.space_group_name_H-M   'P 1'
#
loop_
_entity.id
_entity.type
_entity.pdbx_description
1 polymer ?
#
loop_
_entity_poly.entity_id
_entity_poly.type
_entity_poly.pdbx_seq_one_letter_code
_entity_poly.pdbx_strand_id
1 'polypeptide(L)'
;MNKKYNLGKLDEVDLRTVWPHEAHDFTKWLSEDENLNSLGLSVGMELELVETESSVGSFNADILARESGTGRTVIIENQLEETNHDHLGKIITYAAGKGADVVIWVVKHARDEHRKAIEWLNERTDDNLGFFLVEIELLSIGSSLPAPRFNVVEQPNEWARTIKLSEGLNDTERIKLSYWTMYNDIAEKSPEFLKAFRPHKPAAQHWSDLSCGSSAYHIALLINTQRNKIGVEFCVPGDKAIGRKAIENASTFEDRLDLKAEPYEAKKASGLRFFKENCKIKGNEKSWPGYIKQQLGWALAMREVIDELGL
;
A
#
# COMPACT_ATOMS: atom_id res chain seq x y z
N MET A 1 -34.97 -23.11 17.26
CA MET A 1 -33.78 -23.99 17.11
C MET A 1 -32.55 -23.11 17.09
N ASN A 2 -31.63 -23.26 18.06
CA ASN A 2 -30.32 -22.61 17.97
C ASN A 2 -29.53 -23.28 16.85
N LYS A 3 -29.15 -22.52 15.81
CA LYS A 3 -28.19 -22.98 14.81
C LYS A 3 -26.87 -23.28 15.53
N LYS A 4 -26.48 -24.56 15.57
CA LYS A 4 -25.11 -24.95 15.91
C LYS A 4 -24.25 -24.73 14.67
N TYR A 5 -23.26 -23.85 14.78
CA TYR A 5 -22.24 -23.68 13.75
C TYR A 5 -21.14 -24.72 13.98
N ASN A 6 -20.81 -25.50 12.95
CA ASN A 6 -19.73 -26.48 13.00
C ASN A 6 -18.44 -25.82 12.52
N LEU A 7 -17.66 -25.28 13.45
CA LEU A 7 -16.41 -24.57 13.16
C LEU A 7 -15.24 -25.39 13.69
N GLY A 8 -14.25 -25.63 12.84
CA GLY A 8 -12.98 -26.24 13.23
C GLY A 8 -12.10 -25.27 14.03
N LYS A 9 -11.08 -25.81 14.70
CA LYS A 9 -10.01 -25.02 15.32
C LYS A 9 -8.78 -25.05 14.43
N LEU A 10 -8.02 -23.97 14.45
CA LEU A 10 -6.70 -23.93 13.85
C LEU A 10 -5.72 -24.59 14.81
N ASP A 11 -4.96 -25.55 14.30
CA ASP A 11 -3.87 -26.20 14.99
C ASP A 11 -2.56 -25.81 14.29
N GLU A 12 -1.60 -25.31 15.06
CA GLU A 12 -0.27 -24.96 14.58
C GLU A 12 0.57 -26.23 14.40
N VAL A 13 1.24 -26.32 13.25
CA VAL A 13 2.10 -27.44 12.86
C VAL A 13 3.54 -26.96 12.87
N ASP A 14 4.43 -27.72 13.51
CA ASP A 14 5.84 -27.34 13.55
C ASP A 14 6.46 -27.41 12.15
N LEU A 15 7.10 -26.31 11.72
CA LEU A 15 7.70 -26.16 10.39
C LEU A 15 8.64 -27.31 10.04
N ARG A 16 9.42 -27.79 11.02
CA ARG A 16 10.40 -28.87 10.84
C ARG A 16 9.79 -30.24 10.54
N THR A 17 8.48 -30.39 10.71
CA THR A 17 7.76 -31.62 10.31
C THR A 17 7.53 -31.69 8.80
N VAL A 18 7.46 -30.53 8.12
CA VAL A 18 7.29 -30.43 6.66
C VAL A 18 8.63 -30.11 5.99
N TRP A 19 9.44 -29.24 6.60
CA TRP A 19 10.76 -28.85 6.11
C TRP A 19 11.86 -29.20 7.14
N PRO A 20 12.37 -30.44 7.14
CA PRO A 20 13.45 -30.85 8.05
C PRO A 20 14.74 -30.00 7.92
N HIS A 21 15.05 -29.53 6.72
CA HIS A 21 16.24 -28.74 6.40
C HIS A 21 15.88 -27.44 5.67
N GLU A 22 16.49 -26.34 6.11
CA GLU A 22 16.23 -25.01 5.56
C GLU A 22 16.61 -24.91 4.08
N ALA A 23 17.90 -25.05 3.74
CA ALA A 23 18.37 -24.93 2.36
C ALA A 23 17.81 -26.02 1.40
N HIS A 24 17.61 -27.24 1.91
CA HIS A 24 17.24 -28.39 1.06
C HIS A 24 15.75 -28.58 0.87
N ASP A 25 14.93 -28.12 1.83
CA ASP A 25 13.48 -28.28 1.81
C ASP A 25 12.79 -26.91 1.75
N PHE A 26 13.03 -26.02 2.72
CA PHE A 26 12.29 -24.75 2.82
C PHE A 26 12.65 -23.77 1.71
N THR A 27 13.94 -23.51 1.47
CA THR A 27 14.39 -22.61 0.38
C THR A 27 13.92 -23.11 -0.98
N LYS A 28 13.99 -24.43 -1.22
CA LYS A 28 13.49 -25.02 -2.47
C LYS A 28 12.00 -24.82 -2.62
N TRP A 29 11.21 -25.17 -1.60
CA TRP A 29 9.77 -24.97 -1.60
C TRP A 29 9.42 -23.49 -1.82
N LEU A 30 10.05 -22.57 -1.08
CA LEU A 30 9.79 -21.14 -1.19
C LEU A 30 10.14 -20.57 -2.56
N SER A 31 11.15 -21.14 -3.24
CA SER A 31 11.56 -20.73 -4.59
C SER A 31 10.64 -21.20 -5.71
N GLU A 32 9.71 -22.13 -5.45
CA GLU A 32 8.71 -22.52 -6.45
C GLU A 32 7.74 -21.36 -6.73
N ASP A 33 7.36 -21.18 -8.00
CA ASP A 33 6.55 -20.04 -8.46
C ASP A 33 5.28 -19.83 -7.61
N GLU A 34 4.55 -20.89 -7.25
CA GLU A 34 3.32 -20.79 -6.47
C GLU A 34 3.57 -20.22 -5.05
N ASN A 35 4.64 -20.67 -4.39
CA ASN A 35 4.95 -20.32 -3.02
C ASN A 35 5.61 -18.94 -2.94
N LEU A 36 6.47 -18.60 -3.90
CA LEU A 36 7.06 -17.29 -4.05
C LEU A 36 5.97 -16.23 -4.33
N ASN A 37 4.98 -16.57 -5.16
CA ASN A 37 3.80 -15.72 -5.39
C ASN A 37 2.97 -15.54 -4.12
N SER A 38 2.80 -16.60 -3.31
CA SER A 38 2.10 -16.48 -2.02
C SER A 38 2.83 -15.54 -1.05
N LEU A 39 4.16 -15.56 -1.00
CA LEU A 39 4.94 -14.60 -0.23
C LEU A 39 4.75 -13.18 -0.80
N GLY A 40 4.88 -13.03 -2.12
CA GLY A 40 4.69 -11.77 -2.84
C GLY A 40 3.35 -11.10 -2.52
N LEU A 41 2.25 -11.86 -2.55
CA LEU A 41 0.92 -11.37 -2.18
C LEU A 41 0.87 -10.81 -0.75
N SER A 42 1.54 -11.46 0.21
CA SER A 42 1.58 -11.00 1.60
C SER A 42 2.36 -9.68 1.77
N VAL A 43 3.41 -9.47 0.97
CA VAL A 43 4.24 -8.25 1.00
C VAL A 43 3.83 -7.19 -0.03
N GLY A 44 2.77 -7.45 -0.81
CA GLY A 44 2.24 -6.53 -1.82
C GLY A 44 3.11 -6.38 -3.08
N MET A 45 3.86 -7.42 -3.46
CA MET A 45 4.77 -7.43 -4.61
C MET A 45 4.51 -8.64 -5.52
N GLU A 46 4.74 -8.49 -6.82
CA GLU A 46 4.80 -9.61 -7.76
C GLU A 46 6.27 -10.03 -7.90
N LEU A 47 6.61 -11.23 -7.45
CA LEU A 47 8.00 -11.69 -7.31
C LEU A 47 8.32 -12.76 -8.35
N GLU A 48 9.40 -12.54 -9.10
CA GLU A 48 9.98 -13.50 -10.05
C GLU A 48 11.31 -14.03 -9.53
N LEU A 49 11.49 -15.36 -9.49
CA LEU A 49 12.75 -15.98 -9.12
C LEU A 49 13.85 -15.63 -10.15
N VAL A 50 15.01 -15.20 -9.66
CA VAL A 50 16.22 -15.04 -10.48
C VAL A 50 17.15 -16.24 -10.28
N GLU A 51 17.54 -16.51 -9.03
CA GLU A 51 18.36 -17.66 -8.67
C GLU A 51 18.26 -17.95 -7.16
N THR A 52 18.54 -19.19 -6.77
CA THR A 52 18.74 -19.60 -5.37
C THR A 52 20.24 -19.71 -5.07
N GLU A 53 20.63 -19.62 -3.80
CA GLU A 53 22.03 -19.67 -3.36
C GLU A 53 22.90 -18.63 -4.11
N SER A 54 22.38 -17.41 -4.20
CA SER A 54 22.95 -16.32 -5.00
C SER A 54 24.24 -15.79 -4.39
N SER A 55 25.36 -15.91 -5.10
CA SER A 55 26.68 -15.59 -4.54
C SER A 55 26.89 -14.11 -4.23
N VAL A 56 27.33 -13.83 -3.00
CA VAL A 56 27.75 -12.53 -2.46
C VAL A 56 29.17 -12.66 -1.91
N GLY A 57 30.17 -12.57 -2.79
CA GLY A 57 31.56 -12.81 -2.42
C GLY A 57 31.78 -14.25 -1.97
N SER A 58 32.09 -14.46 -0.68
CA SER A 58 32.26 -15.79 -0.08
C SER A 58 30.99 -16.36 0.56
N PHE A 59 29.89 -15.61 0.56
CA PHE A 59 28.60 -15.99 1.13
C PHE A 59 27.57 -16.17 0.01
N ASN A 60 26.41 -16.74 0.33
CA ASN A 60 25.28 -16.88 -0.59
C ASN A 60 24.02 -16.36 0.09
N ALA A 61 23.24 -15.55 -0.62
CA ALA A 61 21.88 -15.24 -0.24
C ALA A 61 20.95 -16.39 -0.65
N ASP A 62 19.99 -16.76 0.19
CA ASP A 62 19.15 -17.94 -0.05
C ASP A 62 18.40 -17.83 -1.39
N ILE A 63 17.75 -16.69 -1.63
CA ILE A 63 17.00 -16.43 -2.86
C ILE A 63 17.23 -14.99 -3.33
N LEU A 64 17.55 -14.86 -4.62
CA LEU A 64 17.51 -13.61 -5.37
C LEU A 64 16.27 -13.62 -6.27
N ALA A 65 15.46 -12.58 -6.17
CA ALA A 65 14.25 -12.37 -6.93
C ALA A 65 14.22 -10.96 -7.55
N ARG A 66 13.22 -10.73 -8.42
CA ARG A 66 12.94 -9.43 -9.03
C ARG A 66 11.46 -9.10 -8.89
N GLU A 67 11.16 -7.83 -8.62
CA GLU A 67 9.77 -7.37 -8.67
C GLU A 67 9.34 -7.12 -10.12
N SER A 68 8.26 -7.77 -10.55
CA SER A 68 7.66 -7.58 -11.85
C SER A 68 7.12 -6.15 -12.01
N GLY A 69 7.25 -5.58 -13.21
CA GLY A 69 6.78 -4.23 -13.53
C GLY A 69 7.73 -3.08 -13.15
N THR A 70 8.45 -3.17 -12.03
CA THR A 70 9.45 -2.15 -11.64
C THR A 70 10.89 -2.58 -11.90
N GLY A 71 11.16 -3.89 -11.88
CA GLY A 71 12.49 -4.46 -12.01
C GLY A 71 13.35 -4.36 -10.73
N ARG A 72 12.78 -3.97 -9.58
CA ARG A 72 13.50 -3.88 -8.30
C ARG A 72 14.14 -5.21 -7.92
N THR A 73 15.36 -5.15 -7.38
CA THR A 73 16.12 -6.32 -6.94
C THR A 73 15.72 -6.70 -5.54
N VAL A 74 15.28 -7.95 -5.35
CA VAL A 74 14.74 -8.45 -4.07
C VAL A 74 15.64 -9.57 -3.55
N ILE A 75 16.09 -9.44 -2.30
CA ILE A 75 16.77 -10.52 -1.57
C ILE A 75 15.80 -11.13 -0.57
N ILE A 76 15.74 -12.45 -0.53
CA ILE A 76 14.96 -13.18 0.46
C ILE A 76 15.91 -14.08 1.24
N GLU A 77 15.89 -13.93 2.55
CA GLU A 77 16.59 -14.80 3.50
C GLU A 77 15.54 -15.54 4.32
N ASN A 78 15.67 -16.86 4.46
CA ASN A 78 14.65 -17.68 5.08
C ASN A 78 15.21 -18.49 6.25
N GLN A 79 14.54 -18.43 7.41
CA GLN A 79 14.99 -19.05 8.65
C GLN A 79 13.87 -19.90 9.28
N LEU A 80 14.12 -21.17 9.62
CA LEU A 80 13.14 -22.05 10.28
C LEU A 80 13.11 -21.93 11.81
N GLU A 81 13.98 -21.10 12.39
CA GLU A 81 13.96 -20.73 13.81
C GLU A 81 13.52 -19.27 14.02
N GLU A 82 13.55 -18.85 15.27
CA GLU A 82 13.43 -17.45 15.64
C GLU A 82 14.61 -16.61 15.12
N THR A 83 14.34 -15.35 14.80
CA THR A 83 15.35 -14.37 14.39
C THR A 83 16.61 -14.38 15.27
N ASN A 84 17.78 -14.25 14.66
CA ASN A 84 19.06 -14.14 15.36
C ASN A 84 19.99 -13.08 14.72
N HIS A 85 21.06 -12.73 15.43
CA HIS A 85 22.01 -11.71 14.97
C HIS A 85 22.80 -12.12 13.72
N ASP A 86 23.00 -13.42 13.50
CA ASP A 86 23.71 -13.93 12.30
C ASP A 86 22.93 -13.57 11.05
N HIS A 87 21.64 -13.95 10.99
CA HIS A 87 20.79 -13.67 9.84
C HIS A 87 20.51 -12.16 9.69
N LEU A 88 20.38 -11.41 10.78
CA LEU A 88 20.30 -9.94 10.69
C LEU A 88 21.55 -9.34 10.00
N GLY A 89 22.75 -9.84 10.32
CA GLY A 89 23.99 -9.41 9.67
C GLY A 89 24.04 -9.82 8.19
N LYS A 90 23.59 -11.03 7.88
CA LYS A 90 23.50 -11.56 6.51
C LYS A 90 22.61 -10.70 5.62
N ILE A 91 21.37 -10.42 6.04
CA ILE A 91 20.44 -9.66 5.20
C ILE A 91 20.96 -8.26 4.83
N ILE A 92 21.68 -7.59 5.74
CA ILE A 92 22.32 -6.30 5.48
C ILE A 92 23.49 -6.46 4.49
N THR A 93 24.31 -7.49 4.71
CA THR A 93 25.47 -7.79 3.85
C THR A 93 25.04 -8.15 2.44
N TYR A 94 23.99 -8.95 2.30
CA TYR A 94 23.45 -9.40 1.02
C TYR A 94 22.79 -8.26 0.26
N ALA A 95 22.03 -7.41 0.97
CA ALA A 95 21.47 -6.20 0.38
C ALA A 95 22.56 -5.31 -0.22
N ALA A 96 23.63 -5.04 0.54
CA ALA A 96 24.76 -4.24 0.08
C ALA A 96 25.51 -4.89 -1.09
N GLY A 97 25.74 -6.21 -1.03
CA GLY A 97 26.50 -6.94 -2.04
C GLY A 97 25.77 -7.16 -3.37
N LYS A 98 24.42 -7.19 -3.34
CA LYS A 98 23.58 -7.36 -4.54
C LYS A 98 22.95 -6.06 -5.03
N GLY A 99 23.11 -4.96 -4.31
CA GLY A 99 22.41 -3.71 -4.60
C GLY A 99 20.90 -3.91 -4.53
N ALA A 100 20.43 -4.57 -3.48
CA ALA A 100 19.01 -4.87 -3.31
C ALA A 100 18.22 -3.59 -3.05
N ASP A 101 17.03 -3.51 -3.64
CA ASP A 101 16.01 -2.49 -3.36
C ASP A 101 15.04 -2.99 -2.27
N VAL A 102 14.89 -4.30 -2.15
CA VAL A 102 14.01 -4.90 -1.14
C VAL A 102 14.69 -6.11 -0.50
N VAL A 103 14.52 -6.24 0.80
CA VAL A 103 14.97 -7.37 1.60
C VAL A 103 13.77 -7.96 2.31
N ILE A 104 13.54 -9.26 2.17
CA ILE A 104 12.47 -9.99 2.86
C ILE A 104 13.12 -11.04 3.75
N TRP A 105 12.99 -10.88 5.07
CA TRP A 105 13.46 -11.87 6.02
C TRP A 105 12.28 -12.70 6.52
N VAL A 106 12.23 -13.96 6.09
CA VAL A 106 11.18 -14.93 6.45
C VAL A 106 11.66 -15.76 7.63
N VAL A 107 10.91 -15.82 8.73
CA VAL A 107 11.31 -16.50 9.97
C VAL A 107 10.18 -17.28 10.60
N LYS A 108 10.48 -18.28 11.44
CA LYS A 108 9.43 -18.92 12.27
C LYS A 108 8.85 -17.95 13.30
N HIS A 109 9.71 -17.16 13.95
CA HIS A 109 9.30 -16.18 14.95
C HIS A 109 10.21 -14.96 14.98
N ALA A 110 9.62 -13.78 14.97
CA ALA A 110 10.28 -12.50 15.08
C ALA A 110 10.41 -12.09 16.55
N ARG A 111 11.66 -12.06 17.06
CA ARG A 111 11.94 -11.47 18.37
C ARG A 111 11.74 -9.96 18.32
N ASP A 112 11.20 -9.40 19.40
CA ASP A 112 10.92 -7.96 19.50
C ASP A 112 12.15 -7.08 19.23
N GLU A 113 13.34 -7.51 19.63
CA GLU A 113 14.59 -6.78 19.39
C GLU A 113 14.93 -6.70 17.90
N HIS A 114 14.77 -7.80 17.17
CA HIS A 114 15.02 -7.83 15.73
C HIS A 114 13.90 -7.12 14.97
N ARG A 115 12.65 -7.23 15.43
CA ARG A 115 11.53 -6.44 14.92
C ARG A 115 11.85 -4.93 14.95
N LYS A 116 12.28 -4.43 16.12
CA LYS A 116 12.72 -3.04 16.30
C LYS A 116 13.96 -2.69 15.49
N ALA A 117 14.88 -3.64 15.28
CA ALA A 117 16.06 -3.40 14.43
C ALA A 117 15.65 -3.20 12.96
N ILE A 118 14.72 -4.00 12.45
CA ILE A 118 14.16 -3.84 11.11
C ILE A 118 13.39 -2.51 10.98
N GLU A 119 12.55 -2.17 11.97
CA GLU A 119 11.90 -0.86 12.04
C GLU A 119 12.93 0.28 11.98
N TRP A 120 13.98 0.22 12.79
CA TRP A 120 15.06 1.21 12.83
C TRP A 120 15.80 1.33 11.49
N LEU A 121 16.03 0.22 10.78
CA LEU A 121 16.63 0.21 9.44
C LEU A 121 15.72 0.90 8.43
N ASN A 122 14.42 0.58 8.43
CA ASN A 122 13.43 1.21 7.55
C ASN A 122 13.30 2.72 7.79
N GLU A 123 13.48 3.19 9.03
CA GLU A 123 13.51 4.64 9.31
C GLU A 123 14.76 5.35 8.78
N ARG A 124 15.87 4.63 8.58
CA ARG A 124 17.20 5.21 8.32
C ARG A 124 17.77 4.93 6.95
N THR A 125 17.18 4.03 6.17
CA THR A 125 17.56 3.73 4.79
C THR A 125 16.81 4.60 3.78
N ASP A 126 17.39 4.84 2.59
CA ASP A 126 16.77 5.70 1.57
C ASP A 126 15.50 5.08 0.97
N ASP A 127 14.79 5.83 0.13
CA ASP A 127 13.49 5.41 -0.41
C ASP A 127 13.58 4.18 -1.33
N ASN A 128 14.78 3.81 -1.77
CA ASN A 128 14.99 2.70 -2.69
C ASN A 128 15.18 1.38 -1.96
N LEU A 129 15.56 1.39 -0.67
CA LEU A 129 15.76 0.19 0.14
C LEU A 129 14.62 -0.01 1.14
N GLY A 130 13.99 -1.19 1.14
CA GLY A 130 12.97 -1.57 2.10
C GLY A 130 13.20 -2.94 2.71
N PHE A 131 13.00 -3.05 4.03
CA PHE A 131 13.08 -4.32 4.77
C PHE A 131 11.69 -4.78 5.19
N PHE A 132 11.39 -6.05 4.90
CA PHE A 132 10.24 -6.77 5.40
C PHE A 132 10.70 -7.85 6.37
N LEU A 133 10.00 -7.98 7.49
CA LEU A 133 10.12 -9.13 8.40
C LEU A 133 8.80 -9.87 8.37
N VAL A 134 8.86 -11.16 8.02
CA VAL A 134 7.69 -11.98 7.75
C VAL A 134 7.78 -13.25 8.59
N GLU A 135 6.76 -13.53 9.39
CA GLU A 135 6.64 -14.81 10.08
C GLU A 135 5.94 -15.84 9.18
N ILE A 136 6.48 -17.06 9.10
CA ILE A 136 5.85 -18.20 8.43
C ILE A 136 5.29 -19.18 9.46
N GLU A 137 4.01 -19.50 9.33
CA GLU A 137 3.29 -20.49 10.14
C GLU A 137 2.76 -21.61 9.25
N LEU A 138 2.65 -22.83 9.79
CA LEU A 138 1.86 -23.89 9.19
C LEU A 138 0.63 -24.14 10.05
N LEU A 139 -0.55 -24.04 9.44
CA LEU A 139 -1.83 -24.20 10.13
C LEU A 139 -2.62 -25.36 9.54
N SER A 140 -3.37 -26.09 10.35
CA SER A 140 -4.28 -27.14 9.88
C SER A 140 -5.63 -27.06 10.59
N ILE A 141 -6.65 -27.69 10.00
CA ILE A 141 -7.97 -27.85 10.61
C ILE A 141 -8.32 -29.33 10.60
N GLY A 142 -8.33 -29.96 11.77
CA GLY A 142 -8.65 -31.37 11.90
C GLY A 142 -7.63 -32.26 11.17
N SER A 143 -8.05 -32.92 10.09
CA SER A 143 -7.19 -33.81 9.28
C SER A 143 -6.81 -33.22 7.93
N SER A 144 -6.87 -31.89 7.77
CA SER A 144 -6.44 -31.23 6.53
C SER A 144 -4.92 -31.31 6.37
N LEU A 145 -4.45 -31.04 5.15
CA LEU A 145 -3.04 -30.76 4.93
C LEU A 145 -2.62 -29.48 5.69
N PRO A 146 -1.35 -29.38 6.15
CA PRO A 146 -0.80 -28.13 6.67
C PRO A 146 -0.82 -27.05 5.58
N ALA A 147 -1.28 -25.86 5.95
CA ALA A 147 -1.37 -24.70 5.08
C ALA A 147 -0.36 -23.63 5.54
N PRO A 148 0.56 -23.20 4.67
CA PRO A 148 1.49 -22.12 4.96
C PRO A 148 0.78 -20.78 5.01
N ARG A 149 1.18 -19.94 5.96
CA ARG A 149 0.70 -18.57 6.12
C ARG A 149 1.85 -17.63 6.41
N PHE A 150 2.01 -16.62 5.56
CA PHE A 150 2.96 -15.54 5.75
C PHE A 150 2.29 -14.35 6.45
N ASN A 151 2.80 -13.96 7.61
CA ASN A 151 2.35 -12.80 8.38
C ASN A 151 3.45 -11.73 8.35
N VAL A 152 3.19 -10.59 7.72
CA VAL A 152 4.12 -9.46 7.73
C VAL A 152 4.05 -8.80 9.11
N VAL A 153 5.16 -8.85 9.84
CA VAL A 153 5.27 -8.27 11.19
C VAL A 153 6.00 -6.93 11.18
N GLU A 154 6.88 -6.70 10.21
CA GLU A 154 7.44 -5.38 9.90
C GLU A 154 7.55 -5.17 8.40
N GLN A 155 7.37 -3.93 7.99
CA GLN A 155 7.48 -3.51 6.60
C GLN A 155 7.97 -2.06 6.53
N PRO A 156 8.44 -1.59 5.37
CA PRO A 156 8.85 -0.20 5.20
C PRO A 156 7.69 0.75 5.51
N ASN A 157 7.96 1.75 6.34
CA ASN A 157 6.94 2.70 6.76
C ASN A 157 6.82 3.83 5.74
N GLU A 158 5.71 3.87 4.99
CA GLU A 158 5.39 4.96 4.05
C GLU A 158 5.37 6.34 4.74
N TRP A 159 5.04 6.40 6.04
CA TRP A 159 5.12 7.63 6.84
C TRP A 159 6.56 8.09 7.08
N ALA A 160 7.49 7.17 7.37
CA ALA A 160 8.91 7.51 7.55
C ALA A 160 9.55 7.93 6.21
N ARG A 161 9.18 7.26 5.10
CA ARG A 161 9.53 7.66 3.72
C ARG A 161 9.04 9.06 3.38
N THR A 162 7.82 9.39 3.82
CA THR A 162 7.25 10.74 3.67
C THR A 162 8.05 11.81 4.43
N ILE A 163 8.63 11.48 5.58
CA ILE A 163 9.48 12.42 6.34
C ILE A 163 10.79 12.70 5.59
N LYS A 164 11.40 11.71 4.93
CA LYS A 164 12.60 11.92 4.10
C LYS A 164 12.33 12.71 2.82
N LEU A 165 11.25 12.38 2.10
CA LEU A 165 10.74 13.17 0.96
C LEU A 165 10.34 14.60 1.34
N SER A 166 10.19 14.88 2.63
CA SER A 166 9.89 16.20 3.16
C SER A 166 11.14 17.07 3.40
N GLU A 167 12.36 16.53 3.32
CA GLU A 167 13.58 17.32 3.42
C GLU A 167 13.65 18.37 2.29
N GLY A 168 13.77 19.65 2.66
CA GLY A 168 13.71 20.78 1.73
C GLY A 168 12.31 21.35 1.46
N LEU A 169 11.24 20.65 1.85
CA LEU A 169 9.87 21.16 1.74
C LEU A 169 9.50 22.10 2.91
N ASN A 170 8.70 23.12 2.60
CA ASN A 170 8.12 23.99 3.64
C ASN A 170 7.02 23.27 4.43
N ASP A 171 6.69 23.74 5.64
CA ASP A 171 5.73 23.10 6.54
C ASP A 171 4.38 22.76 5.87
N THR A 172 3.91 23.58 4.92
CA THR A 172 2.65 23.33 4.23
C THR A 172 2.76 22.18 3.24
N GLU A 173 3.88 22.10 2.52
CA GLU A 173 4.19 21.01 1.59
C GLU A 173 4.36 19.69 2.32
N ARG A 174 5.03 19.69 3.48
CA ARG A 174 5.15 18.50 4.34
C ARG A 174 3.79 17.98 4.77
N ILE A 175 2.93 18.87 5.26
CA ILE A 175 1.57 18.52 5.71
C ILE A 175 0.75 17.93 4.55
N LYS A 176 0.86 18.50 3.34
CA LYS A 176 0.17 17.97 2.15
C LYS A 176 0.65 16.57 1.80
N LEU A 177 1.96 16.37 1.74
CA LEU A 177 2.54 15.06 1.44
C LEU A 177 2.09 14.02 2.47
N SER A 178 2.23 14.34 3.77
CA SER A 178 1.76 13.51 4.89
C SER A 178 0.27 13.16 4.80
N TYR A 179 -0.58 14.13 4.44
CA TYR A 179 -2.01 13.89 4.26
C TYR A 179 -2.27 12.86 3.15
N TRP A 180 -1.60 13.02 2.01
CA TRP A 180 -1.78 12.11 0.87
C TRP A 180 -1.19 10.72 1.11
N THR A 181 -0.12 10.61 1.90
CA THR A 181 0.39 9.30 2.33
C THR A 181 -0.61 8.56 3.19
N MET A 182 -1.19 9.23 4.21
CA MET A 182 -2.25 8.63 5.02
C MET A 182 -3.49 8.28 4.18
N TYR A 183 -3.79 9.09 3.15
CA TYR A 183 -4.84 8.77 2.20
C TYR A 183 -4.58 7.44 1.48
N ASN A 184 -3.36 7.19 1.01
CA ASN A 184 -3.00 5.91 0.39
C ASN A 184 -3.17 4.75 1.37
N ASP A 185 -2.63 4.85 2.59
CA ASP A 185 -2.74 3.81 3.61
C ASP A 185 -4.20 3.41 3.93
N ILE A 186 -5.10 4.40 3.90
CA ILE A 186 -6.53 4.18 4.16
C ILE A 186 -7.24 3.64 2.91
N ALA A 187 -6.89 4.15 1.73
CA ALA A 187 -7.47 3.71 0.47
C ALA A 187 -7.12 2.26 0.14
N GLU A 188 -5.87 1.83 0.40
CA GLU A 188 -5.41 0.45 0.22
C GLU A 188 -6.19 -0.55 1.09
N LYS A 189 -6.72 -0.09 2.22
CA LYS A 189 -7.54 -0.88 3.15
C LYS A 189 -9.04 -0.83 2.82
N SER A 190 -9.45 -0.20 1.71
CA SER A 190 -10.84 -0.13 1.25
C SER A 190 -11.03 -0.90 -0.06
N PRO A 191 -11.48 -2.18 0.00
CA PRO A 191 -11.73 -2.98 -1.19
C PRO A 191 -12.77 -2.37 -2.14
N GLU A 192 -13.78 -1.66 -1.64
CA GLU A 192 -14.76 -0.98 -2.49
C GLU A 192 -14.11 0.14 -3.29
N PHE A 193 -13.24 0.94 -2.65
CA PHE A 193 -12.51 2.01 -3.31
C PHE A 193 -11.56 1.44 -4.37
N LEU A 194 -10.81 0.39 -4.05
CA LEU A 194 -9.88 -0.26 -4.97
C LEU A 194 -10.57 -0.96 -6.16
N LYS A 195 -11.86 -1.28 -6.10
CA LYS A 195 -12.56 -1.78 -7.30
C LYS A 195 -12.77 -0.67 -8.33
N ALA A 196 -12.94 0.57 -7.86
CA ALA A 196 -13.13 1.72 -8.72
C ALA A 196 -11.79 2.35 -9.10
N PHE A 197 -10.94 2.66 -8.14
CA PHE A 197 -9.80 3.55 -8.33
C PHE A 197 -8.46 2.91 -7.95
N ARG A 198 -7.39 3.53 -8.44
CA ARG A 198 -6.02 3.29 -8.00
C ARG A 198 -5.46 4.61 -7.48
N PRO A 199 -5.13 4.73 -6.18
CA PRO A 199 -4.47 5.91 -5.65
C PRO A 199 -3.16 6.19 -6.38
N HIS A 200 -2.88 7.46 -6.68
CA HIS A 200 -1.59 7.87 -7.21
C HIS A 200 -0.54 7.98 -6.09
N LYS A 201 0.74 8.07 -6.48
CA LYS A 201 1.84 8.33 -5.55
C LYS A 201 1.59 9.65 -4.80
N PRO A 202 1.78 9.72 -3.46
CA PRO A 202 1.62 10.95 -2.71
C PRO A 202 2.57 12.04 -3.21
N ALA A 203 2.08 13.28 -3.25
CA ALA A 203 2.86 14.44 -3.66
C ALA A 203 2.56 15.65 -2.76
N ALA A 204 3.50 16.60 -2.68
CA ALA A 204 3.39 17.80 -1.84
C ALA A 204 2.43 18.88 -2.39
N GLN A 205 1.29 18.46 -2.92
CA GLN A 205 0.33 19.31 -3.63
C GLN A 205 -1.05 19.31 -2.95
N HIS A 206 -1.94 20.19 -3.38
CA HIS A 206 -3.24 20.37 -2.73
C HIS A 206 -4.35 19.45 -3.28
N TRP A 207 -4.00 18.53 -4.18
CA TRP A 207 -4.91 17.60 -4.82
C TRP A 207 -4.30 16.21 -5.02
N SER A 208 -5.15 15.20 -5.22
CA SER A 208 -4.77 13.86 -5.68
C SER A 208 -5.76 13.38 -6.73
N ASP A 209 -5.26 13.07 -7.93
CA ASP A 209 -6.10 12.72 -9.09
C ASP A 209 -6.46 11.24 -9.10
N LEU A 210 -7.65 10.94 -9.61
CA LEU A 210 -8.22 9.61 -9.78
C LEU A 210 -8.69 9.45 -11.23
N SER A 211 -8.13 8.47 -11.92
CA SER A 211 -8.55 8.14 -13.29
C SER A 211 -9.95 7.52 -13.29
N CYS A 212 -10.77 7.93 -14.27
CA CYS A 212 -12.12 7.40 -14.49
C CYS A 212 -12.20 6.49 -15.73
N GLY A 213 -11.07 6.06 -16.30
CA GLY A 213 -11.04 5.26 -17.54
C GLY A 213 -11.22 6.07 -18.83
N SER A 214 -11.41 7.39 -18.72
CA SER A 214 -11.40 8.34 -19.82
C SER A 214 -10.22 9.30 -19.67
N SER A 215 -9.66 9.75 -20.80
CA SER A 215 -8.64 10.82 -20.81
C SER A 215 -9.26 12.23 -20.84
N ALA A 216 -10.58 12.33 -21.08
CA ALA A 216 -11.27 13.60 -21.20
C ALA A 216 -11.58 14.26 -19.86
N TYR A 217 -11.61 13.49 -18.77
CA TYR A 217 -11.93 13.98 -17.42
C TYR A 217 -11.30 13.09 -16.35
N HIS A 218 -11.24 13.62 -15.13
CA HIS A 218 -10.81 12.91 -13.93
C HIS A 218 -11.56 13.41 -12.70
N ILE A 219 -11.52 12.61 -11.63
CA ILE A 219 -11.90 13.06 -10.30
C ILE A 219 -10.64 13.50 -9.56
N ALA A 220 -10.71 14.59 -8.80
CA ALA A 220 -9.61 15.01 -7.93
C ALA A 220 -10.11 15.14 -6.49
N LEU A 221 -9.39 14.53 -5.55
CA LEU A 221 -9.55 14.79 -4.12
C LEU A 221 -8.78 16.05 -3.77
N LEU A 222 -9.36 16.93 -2.96
CA LEU A 222 -8.80 18.26 -2.67
C LEU A 222 -8.61 18.49 -1.18
N ILE A 223 -7.51 19.16 -0.81
CA ILE A 223 -7.31 19.73 0.52
C ILE A 223 -6.95 21.21 0.42
N ASN A 224 -7.47 22.02 1.33
CA ASN A 224 -7.09 23.43 1.45
C ASN A 224 -6.64 23.72 2.88
N THR A 225 -5.33 23.75 3.08
CA THR A 225 -4.70 23.96 4.38
C THR A 225 -4.85 25.39 4.92
N GLN A 226 -5.22 26.36 4.07
CA GLN A 226 -5.41 27.76 4.48
C GLN A 226 -6.85 28.03 4.90
N ARG A 227 -7.81 27.49 4.14
CA ARG A 227 -9.25 27.65 4.39
C ARG A 227 -9.85 26.55 5.26
N ASN A 228 -9.07 25.54 5.64
CA ASN A 228 -9.51 24.41 6.45
C ASN A 228 -10.73 23.72 5.84
N LYS A 229 -10.59 23.29 4.59
CA LYS A 229 -11.61 22.52 3.88
C LYS A 229 -11.01 21.36 3.11
N ILE A 230 -11.80 20.31 2.96
CA ILE A 230 -11.53 19.17 2.09
C ILE A 230 -12.59 19.15 0.99
N GLY A 231 -12.30 18.49 -0.12
CA GLY A 231 -13.25 18.43 -1.22
C GLY A 231 -13.00 17.30 -2.20
N VAL A 232 -13.88 17.26 -3.18
CA VAL A 232 -13.80 16.44 -4.38
C VAL A 232 -14.15 17.32 -5.59
N GLU A 233 -13.57 17.02 -6.73
CA GLU A 233 -13.77 17.76 -7.97
C GLU A 233 -13.97 16.79 -9.13
N PHE A 234 -14.97 17.06 -9.97
CA PHE A 234 -15.02 16.54 -11.33
C PHE A 234 -14.35 17.56 -12.24
N CYS A 235 -13.21 17.19 -12.83
CA CYS A 235 -12.39 18.09 -13.64
C CYS A 235 -12.34 17.59 -15.09
N VAL A 236 -12.63 18.49 -16.03
CA VAL A 236 -12.62 18.22 -17.47
C VAL A 236 -11.59 19.11 -18.14
N PRO A 237 -10.39 18.59 -18.47
CA PRO A 237 -9.38 19.34 -19.20
C PRO A 237 -9.79 19.50 -20.67
N GLY A 238 -9.89 20.74 -21.15
CA GLY A 238 -10.04 21.04 -22.58
C GLY A 238 -11.43 20.80 -23.20
N ASP A 239 -12.13 19.71 -22.87
CA ASP A 239 -13.45 19.41 -23.43
C ASP A 239 -14.59 20.15 -22.69
N LYS A 240 -14.89 21.35 -23.16
CA LYS A 240 -15.93 22.18 -22.55
C LYS A 240 -17.35 21.60 -22.68
N ALA A 241 -17.61 20.69 -23.60
CA ALA A 241 -18.94 20.12 -23.77
C ALA A 241 -19.28 19.19 -22.60
N ILE A 242 -18.35 18.31 -22.23
CA ILE A 242 -18.48 17.42 -21.06
C ILE A 242 -18.59 18.26 -19.78
N GLY A 243 -17.74 19.29 -19.64
CA GLY A 243 -17.79 20.19 -18.49
C GLY A 243 -19.13 20.91 -18.35
N ARG A 244 -19.69 21.44 -19.43
CA ARG A 244 -21.02 22.08 -19.42
C ARG A 244 -22.13 21.09 -19.10
N LYS A 245 -22.10 19.89 -19.68
CA LYS A 245 -23.06 18.82 -19.36
C LYS A 245 -23.03 18.48 -17.87
N ALA A 246 -21.86 18.39 -17.27
CA ALA A 246 -21.75 18.20 -15.81
C ALA A 246 -22.36 19.38 -15.04
N ILE A 247 -22.04 20.62 -15.43
CA ILE A 247 -22.58 21.84 -14.80
C ILE A 247 -24.11 21.92 -14.89
N GLU A 248 -24.69 21.57 -16.04
CA GLU A 248 -26.14 21.50 -16.26
C GLU A 248 -26.82 20.44 -15.39
N ASN A 249 -26.09 19.39 -15.00
CA ASN A 249 -26.56 18.32 -14.13
C ASN A 249 -26.03 18.45 -12.68
N ALA A 250 -25.58 19.64 -12.26
CA ALA A 250 -24.97 19.85 -10.95
C ALA A 250 -25.85 19.36 -9.79
N SER A 251 -27.18 19.51 -9.88
CA SER A 251 -28.11 19.07 -8.84
C SER A 251 -28.01 17.57 -8.54
N THR A 252 -27.78 16.74 -9.56
CA THR A 252 -27.62 15.27 -9.37
C THR A 252 -26.36 14.96 -8.56
N PHE A 253 -25.28 15.72 -8.78
CA PHE A 253 -24.07 15.60 -7.96
C PHE A 253 -24.31 16.11 -6.53
N GLU A 254 -25.00 17.24 -6.38
CA GLU A 254 -25.31 17.80 -5.06
C GLU A 254 -26.13 16.82 -4.20
N ASP A 255 -27.18 16.23 -4.78
CA ASP A 255 -28.05 15.27 -4.10
C ASP A 255 -27.29 14.00 -3.66
N ARG A 256 -26.37 13.51 -4.51
CA ARG A 256 -25.60 12.29 -4.21
C ARG A 256 -24.50 12.55 -3.18
N LEU A 257 -23.82 13.69 -3.27
CA LEU A 257 -22.67 14.02 -2.43
C LEU A 257 -23.05 14.66 -1.10
N ASP A 258 -24.29 15.16 -0.98
CA ASP A 258 -24.75 16.01 0.11
C ASP A 258 -23.82 17.22 0.31
N LEU A 259 -23.40 17.81 -0.81
CA LEU A 259 -22.51 18.97 -0.86
C LEU A 259 -22.97 19.93 -1.94
N LYS A 260 -22.82 21.22 -1.68
CA LYS A 260 -23.10 22.25 -2.66
C LYS A 260 -22.05 22.26 -3.76
N ALA A 261 -22.50 22.34 -5.01
CA ALA A 261 -21.65 22.50 -6.16
C ALA A 261 -21.10 23.92 -6.25
N GLU A 262 -19.82 24.01 -6.60
CA GLU A 262 -19.14 25.22 -7.05
C GLU A 262 -18.74 25.01 -8.54
N PRO A 263 -19.63 25.30 -9.51
CA PRO A 263 -19.33 25.20 -10.93
C PRO A 263 -18.21 26.16 -11.34
N TYR A 264 -17.39 25.74 -12.30
CA TYR A 264 -16.41 26.63 -12.90
C TYR A 264 -16.19 26.32 -14.39
N GLU A 265 -15.94 27.37 -15.18
CA GLU A 265 -15.50 27.28 -16.58
C GLU A 265 -14.27 28.16 -16.77
N ALA A 266 -13.09 27.59 -16.55
CA ALA A 266 -11.82 28.30 -16.70
C ALA A 266 -11.25 28.14 -18.13
N LYS A 267 -10.11 28.80 -18.39
CA LYS A 267 -9.44 28.73 -19.70
C LYS A 267 -8.97 27.32 -20.07
N LYS A 268 -8.50 26.55 -19.08
CA LYS A 268 -7.86 25.23 -19.30
C LYS A 268 -8.73 24.04 -18.91
N ALA A 269 -9.74 24.26 -18.07
CA ALA A 269 -10.60 23.19 -17.55
C ALA A 269 -11.96 23.77 -17.14
N SER A 270 -12.94 22.88 -17.06
CA SER A 270 -14.28 23.16 -16.54
C SER A 270 -14.74 21.99 -15.69
N GLY A 271 -15.69 22.23 -14.80
CA GLY A 271 -16.22 21.16 -13.97
C GLY A 271 -16.95 21.65 -12.73
N LEU A 272 -17.03 20.76 -11.74
CA LEU A 272 -17.74 20.96 -10.49
C LEU A 272 -16.81 20.67 -9.32
N ARG A 273 -16.71 21.61 -8.39
CA ARG A 273 -16.03 21.41 -7.10
C ARG A 273 -17.04 21.31 -5.98
N PHE A 274 -16.73 20.47 -5.00
CA PHE A 274 -17.53 20.29 -3.81
C PHE A 274 -16.61 20.36 -2.60
N PHE A 275 -17.00 21.15 -1.59
CA PHE A 275 -16.18 21.33 -0.41
C PHE A 275 -16.98 21.16 0.86
N LYS A 276 -16.33 20.55 1.85
CA LYS A 276 -16.75 20.55 3.24
C LYS A 276 -15.87 21.49 4.04
N GLU A 277 -16.50 22.52 4.59
CA GLU A 277 -15.83 23.50 5.45
C GLU A 277 -15.51 22.92 6.84
N ASN A 278 -14.74 23.66 7.65
CA ASN A 278 -14.37 23.31 9.02
C ASN A 278 -13.56 22.00 9.17
N CYS A 279 -12.83 21.61 8.13
CA CYS A 279 -11.89 20.49 8.13
C CYS A 279 -10.47 21.01 8.29
N LYS A 280 -10.06 21.27 9.55
CA LYS A 280 -8.70 21.76 9.85
C LYS A 280 -7.68 20.67 9.54
N ILE A 281 -6.72 20.98 8.66
CA ILE A 281 -5.67 20.03 8.27
C ILE A 281 -4.43 20.16 9.15
N LYS A 282 -3.86 21.38 9.23
CA LYS A 282 -2.62 21.62 9.99
C LYS A 282 -2.82 21.42 11.49
N GLY A 283 -2.01 20.57 12.12
CA GLY A 283 -2.05 20.34 13.57
C GLY A 283 -3.34 19.65 14.03
N ASN A 284 -3.94 18.84 13.16
CA ASN A 284 -5.16 18.09 13.43
C ASN A 284 -5.12 16.70 12.76
N GLU A 285 -3.94 16.08 12.77
CA GLU A 285 -3.59 14.82 12.14
C GLU A 285 -4.52 13.68 12.60
N LYS A 286 -4.96 13.71 13.85
CA LYS A 286 -5.91 12.74 14.42
C LYS A 286 -7.28 12.72 13.72
N SER A 287 -7.67 13.82 13.08
CA SER A 287 -8.95 13.92 12.36
C SER A 287 -8.86 13.48 10.90
N TRP A 288 -7.65 13.39 10.35
CA TRP A 288 -7.43 13.08 8.94
C TRP A 288 -8.08 11.77 8.49
N PRO A 289 -8.04 10.67 9.25
CA PRO A 289 -8.68 9.42 8.82
C PRO A 289 -10.19 9.58 8.56
N GLY A 290 -10.87 10.42 9.34
CA GLY A 290 -12.29 10.71 9.14
C GLY A 290 -12.55 11.55 7.88
N TYR A 291 -11.68 12.53 7.61
CA TYR A 291 -11.74 13.36 6.41
C TYR A 291 -11.49 12.54 5.14
N ILE A 292 -10.45 11.70 5.17
CA ILE A 292 -10.08 10.82 4.07
C ILE A 292 -11.23 9.87 3.75
N LYS A 293 -11.82 9.20 4.75
CA LYS A 293 -12.97 8.30 4.55
C LYS A 293 -14.15 9.00 3.87
N GLN A 294 -14.42 10.26 4.22
CA GLN A 294 -15.46 11.06 3.55
C GLN A 294 -15.11 11.33 2.09
N GLN A 295 -13.86 11.70 1.80
CA GLN A 295 -13.39 11.92 0.43
C GLN A 295 -13.45 10.66 -0.43
N LEU A 296 -13.10 9.49 0.10
CA LEU A 296 -13.26 8.21 -0.61
C LEU A 296 -14.73 7.95 -0.97
N GLY A 297 -15.63 8.17 -0.01
CA GLY A 297 -17.07 8.05 -0.24
C GLY A 297 -17.59 9.00 -1.32
N TRP A 298 -17.16 10.26 -1.29
CA TRP A 298 -17.52 11.23 -2.33
C TRP A 298 -16.99 10.85 -3.71
N ALA A 299 -15.75 10.35 -3.81
CA ALA A 299 -15.20 9.91 -5.10
C ALA A 299 -15.98 8.73 -5.71
N LEU A 300 -16.38 7.77 -4.88
CA LEU A 300 -17.22 6.64 -5.32
C LEU A 300 -18.60 7.12 -5.79
N ALA A 301 -19.27 7.94 -4.97
CA ALA A 301 -20.55 8.56 -5.30
C ALA A 301 -20.49 9.39 -6.59
N MET A 302 -19.44 10.18 -6.76
CA MET A 302 -19.24 11.01 -7.96
C MET A 302 -19.07 10.14 -9.22
N ARG A 303 -18.38 9.00 -9.11
CA ARG A 303 -18.26 8.05 -10.22
C ARG A 303 -19.59 7.45 -10.62
N GLU A 304 -20.42 7.06 -9.65
CA GLU A 304 -21.76 6.55 -9.95
C GLU A 304 -22.59 7.56 -10.73
N VAL A 305 -22.54 8.84 -10.34
CA VAL A 305 -23.24 9.92 -11.06
C VAL A 305 -22.68 10.11 -12.48
N ILE A 306 -21.35 10.03 -12.66
CA ILE A 306 -20.71 10.09 -13.98
C ILE A 306 -21.20 8.96 -14.89
N ASP A 307 -21.25 7.73 -14.36
CA ASP A 307 -21.72 6.55 -15.07
C ASP A 307 -23.22 6.68 -15.43
N GLU A 308 -24.06 7.15 -14.49
CA GLU A 308 -25.50 7.38 -14.69
C GLU A 308 -25.79 8.43 -15.77
N LEU A 309 -24.98 9.50 -15.83
CA LEU A 309 -25.14 10.58 -16.82
C LEU A 309 -24.53 10.22 -18.19
N GLY A 310 -23.84 9.08 -18.30
CA GLY A 310 -23.12 8.67 -19.51
C GLY A 310 -22.14 9.76 -19.95
N LEU A 311 -21.32 10.24 -19.00
CA LEU A 311 -20.30 11.25 -19.23
C LEU A 311 -18.98 10.63 -19.71
#